data_AF-A0AB34IDD5-F1
#
_entry.id   AF-A0AB34IDD5-F1
#
_cell.length_a   1.000
_cell.length_b   1.000
_cell.length_c   1.000
_cell.angle_alpha   90.00
_cell.angle_beta   90.00
_cell.angle_gamma   90.00
#
_symmetry.space_group_name_H-M   'P 1'
#
loop_
_entity.id
_entity.type
_entity.pdbx_description
1 polymer ?
#
loop_
_entity_poly.entity_id
_entity_poly.type
_entity_poly.pdbx_seq_one_letter_code
_entity_poly.pdbx_strand_id
1 'polypeptide(L)'
;MHASTPRRAHARVLPACRDDVGDRLPRIACHDAMGASKRLCIGVQTLLHNASCAQLSRLPYLVRVIEEIGLAGDRRVNALYGRAAKYMLPWGTSRAGLWQDPFQISSALLHVGGRLVAQHPTGHLFRYVEVGVFTAWTSCIIAAFITRVGGGAPFVGSAVDVHQTNIASSTMRLLHKLNVSFVPRSRLDSQIRAAQATGENGVRYDLCFIDGDHQYFAVRNDFGMMARWCGAAMFHDIQDTSTMLNANYSGGVPLFWAHAREHIRKERTTELTMQIGAAWPVFGIGIIWPGERGTAETDDGTTPETWRAWLGRGPEALWHELCRKSQAGLSAGSQLVCSLSTASDLSILIAATKRHPSKAELQYISSIPWNATRSKRKAYKVGLEIVSSNAEISTAENDASNLILSSPLGS
;
A
#
# COMPACT_ATOMS: atom_id res chain seq x y z
N MET A 1 9.97 16.01 -30.68
CA MET A 1 10.19 15.83 -29.23
C MET A 1 11.04 14.60 -29.03
N HIS A 2 12.32 14.76 -28.68
CA HIS A 2 13.20 13.64 -28.41
C HIS A 2 12.82 13.03 -27.06
N ALA A 3 12.32 11.78 -27.07
CA ALA A 3 12.19 11.00 -25.86
C ALA A 3 13.59 10.84 -25.25
N SER A 4 13.84 11.54 -24.14
CA SER A 4 15.08 11.39 -23.38
C SER A 4 15.23 9.92 -23.01
N THR A 5 16.27 9.27 -23.53
CA THR A 5 16.64 7.93 -23.12
C THR A 5 16.71 7.92 -21.59
N PRO A 6 15.98 7.04 -20.89
CA PRO A 6 16.02 7.01 -19.43
C PRO A 6 17.48 6.84 -19.02
N ARG A 7 18.04 7.86 -18.36
CA ARG A 7 19.40 7.82 -17.81
C ARG A 7 19.52 6.47 -17.13
N ARG A 8 20.49 5.65 -17.57
CA ARG A 8 20.80 4.35 -16.93
C ARG A 8 20.80 4.61 -15.44
N ALA A 9 19.78 4.11 -14.74
CA ALA A 9 19.71 4.24 -13.30
C ALA A 9 20.90 3.46 -12.79
N HIS A 10 22.00 4.16 -12.50
CA HIS A 10 23.14 3.60 -11.81
C HIS A 10 22.58 2.82 -10.63
N ALA A 11 23.00 1.56 -10.48
CA ALA A 11 22.58 0.72 -9.37
C ALA A 11 22.68 1.57 -8.10
N ARG A 12 21.53 1.86 -7.48
CA ARG A 12 21.51 2.68 -6.27
C ARG A 12 22.20 1.85 -5.21
N VAL A 13 23.45 2.20 -4.92
CA VAL A 13 24.21 1.60 -3.82
C VAL A 13 23.41 1.84 -2.55
N LEU A 14 23.26 0.80 -1.71
CA LEU A 14 22.74 0.90 -0.35
C LEU A 14 23.93 1.14 0.57
N PRO A 15 24.34 2.39 0.83
CA PRO A 15 25.68 2.69 1.35
C PRO A 15 25.90 2.19 2.79
N ALA A 16 24.83 2.02 3.56
CA ALA A 16 24.88 1.51 4.93
C ALA A 16 24.91 -0.03 5.00
N CYS A 17 24.60 -0.72 3.90
CA CYS A 17 24.53 -2.17 3.88
C CYS A 17 25.94 -2.78 3.88
N ARG A 18 26.16 -3.81 4.70
CA ARG A 18 27.42 -4.57 4.77
C ARG A 18 27.17 -6.07 4.61
N ASP A 19 28.01 -6.81 3.90
CA ASP A 19 27.78 -8.26 3.71
C ASP A 19 28.13 -9.10 4.96
N ASP A 20 28.93 -8.56 5.87
CA ASP A 20 29.48 -9.25 7.04
C ASP A 20 28.61 -9.15 8.32
N VAL A 21 27.44 -8.49 8.27
CA VAL A 21 26.57 -8.35 9.46
C VAL A 21 25.70 -9.57 9.77
N GLY A 22 25.64 -10.57 8.89
CA GLY A 22 24.75 -11.73 9.04
C GLY A 22 24.86 -12.43 10.40
N ASP A 23 26.07 -12.49 10.99
CA ASP A 23 26.33 -13.13 12.28
C ASP A 23 25.86 -12.32 13.50
N ARG A 24 25.64 -11.01 13.34
CA ARG A 24 25.14 -10.11 14.40
C ARG A 24 23.62 -9.98 14.40
N LEU A 25 22.96 -10.41 13.33
CA LEU A 25 21.53 -10.31 13.18
C LEU A 25 20.81 -11.47 13.90
N PRO A 26 19.58 -11.27 14.40
CA PRO A 26 18.82 -12.33 15.06
C PRO A 26 18.68 -13.54 14.15
N ARG A 27 19.13 -14.73 14.60
CA ARG A 27 18.97 -15.96 13.83
C ARG A 27 17.51 -16.39 13.79
N ILE A 28 16.95 -16.45 12.59
CA ILE A 28 15.57 -16.88 12.38
C ILE A 28 15.54 -18.34 11.92
N ALA A 29 15.16 -19.22 12.83
CA ALA A 29 14.86 -20.61 12.52
C ALA A 29 13.42 -20.77 12.02
N CYS A 30 13.24 -21.38 10.84
CA CYS A 30 11.94 -21.54 10.17
C CYS A 30 11.36 -22.95 10.25
N HIS A 31 11.98 -23.88 10.99
CA HIS A 31 11.48 -25.25 11.12
C HIS A 31 10.15 -25.31 11.89
N ASP A 32 9.94 -24.39 12.84
CA ASP A 32 8.68 -24.27 13.61
C ASP A 32 7.56 -23.51 12.88
N ALA A 33 7.86 -22.95 11.70
CA ALA A 33 6.87 -22.24 10.91
C ALA A 33 6.10 -23.24 10.03
N MET A 34 4.77 -23.22 10.12
CA MET A 34 3.89 -24.08 9.34
C MET A 34 3.12 -23.29 8.28
N GLY A 35 2.66 -23.98 7.24
CA GLY A 35 1.79 -23.44 6.20
C GLY A 35 2.36 -22.18 5.53
N ALA A 36 1.51 -21.17 5.32
CA ALA A 36 1.87 -19.92 4.67
C ALA A 36 2.95 -19.13 5.45
N SER A 37 2.94 -19.16 6.78
CA SER A 37 3.96 -18.48 7.60
C SER A 37 5.37 -19.05 7.40
N LYS A 38 5.51 -20.30 6.92
CA LYS A 38 6.81 -20.86 6.55
C LYS A 38 7.45 -20.08 5.39
N ARG A 39 6.64 -19.71 4.39
CA ARG A 39 7.10 -18.91 3.24
C ARG A 39 7.55 -17.52 3.70
N LEU A 40 6.77 -16.85 4.55
CA LEU A 40 7.15 -15.57 5.16
C LEU A 40 8.47 -15.70 5.93
N CYS A 41 8.60 -16.71 6.78
CA CYS A 41 9.82 -16.93 7.55
C CYS A 41 11.05 -17.13 6.65
N ILE A 42 10.95 -17.98 5.63
CA ILE A 42 12.05 -18.23 4.67
C ILE A 42 12.42 -16.96 3.91
N GLY A 43 11.45 -16.16 3.47
CA GLY A 43 11.71 -14.91 2.78
C GLY A 43 12.37 -13.86 3.69
N VAL A 44 11.91 -13.75 4.93
CA VAL A 44 12.53 -12.90 5.95
C VAL A 44 13.97 -13.34 6.26
N GLN A 45 14.21 -14.64 6.43
CA GLN A 45 15.55 -15.20 6.59
C GLN A 45 16.42 -14.90 5.35
N THR A 46 15.84 -14.99 4.16
CA THR A 46 16.54 -14.68 2.90
C THR A 46 16.95 -13.22 2.85
N LEU A 47 16.08 -12.29 3.24
CA LEU A 47 16.40 -10.86 3.32
C LEU A 47 17.49 -10.58 4.37
N LEU A 48 17.42 -11.21 5.55
CA LEU A 48 18.32 -10.92 6.67
C LEU A 48 19.69 -11.58 6.58
N HIS A 49 19.77 -12.81 6.09
CA HIS A 49 21.00 -13.60 6.19
C HIS A 49 21.56 -14.04 4.84
N ASN A 50 20.70 -14.34 3.87
CA ASN A 50 21.15 -14.99 2.63
C ASN A 50 21.43 -13.99 1.50
N ALA A 51 20.82 -12.80 1.55
CA ALA A 51 20.97 -11.79 0.53
C ALA A 51 22.22 -10.93 0.77
N SER A 52 23.03 -10.77 -0.28
CA SER A 52 24.10 -9.77 -0.29
C SER A 52 23.54 -8.36 -0.50
N CYS A 53 24.29 -7.34 -0.13
CA CYS A 53 23.95 -5.94 -0.36
C CYS A 53 23.77 -5.64 -1.85
N ALA A 54 24.58 -6.26 -2.71
CA ALA A 54 24.45 -6.15 -4.16
C ALA A 54 23.14 -6.79 -4.69
N GLN A 55 22.64 -7.85 -4.05
CA GLN A 55 21.33 -8.42 -4.38
C GLN A 55 20.20 -7.52 -3.87
N LEU A 56 20.29 -7.03 -2.63
CA LEU A 56 19.29 -6.16 -2.01
C LEU A 56 19.16 -4.81 -2.72
N SER A 57 20.20 -4.32 -3.38
CA SER A 57 20.12 -3.10 -4.21
C SER A 57 19.45 -3.31 -5.56
N ARG A 58 19.06 -4.55 -5.91
CA ARG A 58 18.46 -4.87 -7.22
C ARG A 58 16.96 -5.08 -7.10
N LEU A 59 16.20 -4.20 -7.74
CA LEU A 59 14.74 -4.26 -7.77
C LEU A 59 14.19 -5.64 -8.21
N PRO A 60 14.68 -6.27 -9.30
CA PRO A 60 14.17 -7.59 -9.70
C PRO A 60 14.42 -8.70 -8.66
N TYR A 61 15.49 -8.57 -7.84
CA TYR A 61 15.77 -9.53 -6.77
C TYR A 61 14.73 -9.41 -5.65
N LEU A 62 14.49 -8.18 -5.17
CA LEU A 62 13.50 -7.93 -4.12
C LEU A 62 12.09 -8.33 -4.54
N VAL A 63 11.71 -8.02 -5.78
CA VAL A 63 10.41 -8.41 -6.35
C VAL A 63 10.25 -9.93 -6.29
N ARG A 64 11.27 -10.68 -6.72
CA ARG A 64 11.23 -12.15 -6.68
C ARG A 64 11.10 -12.68 -5.25
N VAL A 65 11.85 -12.13 -4.29
CA VAL A 65 11.76 -12.56 -2.88
C VAL A 65 10.36 -12.31 -2.32
N ILE A 66 9.76 -11.15 -2.61
CA ILE A 66 8.41 -10.79 -2.13
C ILE A 66 7.34 -11.65 -2.81
N GLU A 67 7.47 -11.92 -4.11
CA GLU A 67 6.65 -12.90 -4.83
C GLU A 67 6.74 -14.29 -4.16
N GLU A 68 7.94 -14.78 -3.86
CA GLU A 68 8.15 -16.09 -3.22
C GLU A 68 7.58 -16.18 -1.80
N ILE A 69 7.58 -15.06 -1.04
CA ILE A 69 6.89 -14.97 0.27
C ILE A 69 5.39 -15.25 0.10
N GLY A 70 4.76 -14.62 -0.88
CA GLY A 70 3.39 -14.88 -1.29
C GLY A 70 2.42 -13.74 -1.00
N LEU A 71 1.45 -13.60 -1.90
CA LEU A 71 0.44 -12.55 -1.87
C LEU A 71 -0.84 -13.03 -1.18
N ALA A 72 -1.62 -12.10 -0.65
CA ALA A 72 -2.93 -12.38 -0.12
C ALA A 72 -3.85 -12.91 -1.24
N GLY A 73 -4.73 -13.85 -0.87
CA GLY A 73 -5.72 -14.38 -1.80
C GLY A 73 -6.80 -13.34 -2.09
N ASP A 74 -7.01 -13.02 -3.36
CA ASP A 74 -7.98 -12.03 -3.85
C ASP A 74 -8.69 -12.59 -5.10
N ARG A 75 -10.00 -12.36 -5.23
CA ARG A 75 -10.77 -12.91 -6.35
C ARG A 75 -10.47 -12.25 -7.70
N ARG A 76 -9.88 -11.05 -7.69
CA ARG A 76 -9.45 -10.31 -8.89
C ARG A 76 -8.23 -10.94 -9.55
N VAL A 77 -7.45 -11.75 -8.82
CA VAL A 77 -6.30 -12.54 -9.32
C VAL A 77 -5.36 -11.74 -10.25
N ASN A 78 -5.31 -12.11 -11.53
CA ASN A 78 -4.51 -11.50 -12.59
C ASN A 78 -4.92 -10.06 -12.89
N ALA A 79 -6.18 -9.68 -12.67
CA ALA A 79 -6.61 -8.30 -12.86
C ALA A 79 -5.89 -7.38 -11.86
N LEU A 80 -5.67 -7.87 -10.65
CA LEU A 80 -4.96 -7.15 -9.59
C LEU A 80 -3.45 -7.29 -9.72
N TYR A 81 -2.92 -8.51 -9.59
CA TYR A 81 -1.47 -8.73 -9.47
C TYR A 81 -0.78 -9.04 -10.81
N GLY A 82 -1.51 -9.09 -11.93
CA GLY A 82 -0.95 -9.53 -13.20
C GLY A 82 -0.27 -10.90 -13.07
N ARG A 83 0.95 -11.01 -13.59
CA ARG A 83 1.74 -12.25 -13.48
C ARG A 83 2.08 -12.66 -12.05
N ALA A 84 2.06 -11.72 -11.10
CA ALA A 84 2.37 -12.03 -9.71
C ALA A 84 1.22 -12.78 -9.01
N ALA A 85 0.03 -12.83 -9.62
CA ALA A 85 -1.11 -13.58 -9.09
C ALA A 85 -0.81 -15.08 -8.88
N LYS A 86 0.11 -15.66 -9.65
CA LYS A 86 0.53 -17.07 -9.46
C LYS A 86 1.19 -17.33 -8.09
N TYR A 87 1.62 -16.29 -7.39
CA TYR A 87 2.22 -16.39 -6.07
C TYR A 87 1.24 -16.13 -4.93
N MET A 88 -0.02 -15.81 -5.24
CA MET A 88 -1.07 -15.67 -4.24
C MET A 88 -1.24 -16.97 -3.47
N LEU A 89 -1.50 -16.83 -2.18
CA LEU A 89 -1.90 -17.94 -1.34
C LEU A 89 -3.30 -18.41 -1.73
N PRO A 90 -3.65 -19.68 -1.48
CA PRO A 90 -4.99 -20.18 -1.71
C PRO A 90 -6.03 -19.26 -1.08
N TRP A 91 -7.11 -18.97 -1.81
CA TRP A 91 -8.20 -18.16 -1.28
C TRP A 91 -8.74 -18.78 0.02
N GLY A 92 -9.06 -17.94 1.01
CA GLY A 92 -9.45 -18.42 2.35
C GLY A 92 -8.28 -18.79 3.26
N THR A 93 -7.02 -18.67 2.83
CA THR A 93 -5.86 -18.70 3.75
C THR A 93 -5.89 -17.46 4.63
N SER A 94 -6.69 -17.52 5.70
CA SER A 94 -6.86 -16.40 6.63
C SER A 94 -5.53 -16.00 7.26
N ARG A 95 -5.36 -14.70 7.58
CA ARG A 95 -4.22 -14.17 8.35
C ARG A 95 -2.86 -14.34 7.67
N ALA A 96 -2.83 -14.42 6.34
CA ALA A 96 -1.62 -14.62 5.57
C ALA A 96 -1.60 -13.83 4.25
N GLY A 97 -0.40 -13.60 3.72
CA GLY A 97 -0.15 -12.93 2.45
C GLY A 97 0.06 -11.42 2.58
N LEU A 98 0.74 -10.86 1.58
CA LEU A 98 0.85 -9.41 1.36
C LEU A 98 -0.28 -8.91 0.46
N TRP A 99 -0.84 -7.76 0.81
CA TRP A 99 -1.81 -7.07 -0.05
C TRP A 99 -1.14 -6.13 -1.06
N GLN A 100 0.10 -5.70 -0.76
CA GLN A 100 0.86 -4.78 -1.60
C GLN A 100 1.40 -5.46 -2.86
N ASP A 101 1.43 -4.73 -3.97
CA ASP A 101 2.08 -5.20 -5.20
C ASP A 101 3.60 -5.35 -4.99
N PRO A 102 4.20 -6.51 -5.36
CA PRO A 102 5.63 -6.77 -5.19
C PRO A 102 6.56 -5.71 -5.77
N PHE A 103 6.22 -5.16 -6.94
CA PHE A 103 7.05 -4.16 -7.61
C PHE A 103 7.04 -2.84 -6.84
N GLN A 104 5.86 -2.41 -6.41
CA GLN A 104 5.68 -1.17 -5.67
C GLN A 104 6.40 -1.22 -4.33
N ILE A 105 6.16 -2.26 -3.52
CA ILE A 105 6.79 -2.38 -2.20
C ILE A 105 8.30 -2.56 -2.31
N SER A 106 8.80 -3.34 -3.29
CA SER A 106 10.25 -3.46 -3.52
C SER A 106 10.89 -2.13 -3.91
N SER A 107 10.20 -1.33 -4.74
CA SER A 107 10.66 0.00 -5.12
C SER A 107 10.71 0.94 -3.90
N ALA A 108 9.70 0.85 -3.02
CA ALA A 108 9.64 1.62 -1.80
C ALA A 108 10.80 1.28 -0.85
N LEU A 109 11.08 -0.02 -0.67
CA LEU A 109 12.21 -0.50 0.11
C LEU A 109 13.54 0.07 -0.40
N LEU A 110 13.79 0.05 -1.70
CA LEU A 110 15.01 0.64 -2.28
C LEU A 110 15.09 2.16 -2.07
N HIS A 111 13.96 2.86 -2.17
CA HIS A 111 13.91 4.30 -1.92
C HIS A 111 14.20 4.64 -0.46
N VAL A 112 13.57 3.93 0.48
CA VAL A 112 13.78 4.08 1.93
C VAL A 112 15.20 3.70 2.32
N GLY A 113 15.69 2.53 1.90
CA GLY A 113 17.03 2.05 2.21
C GLY A 113 18.14 2.95 1.64
N GLY A 114 17.95 3.46 0.41
CA GLY A 114 18.95 4.31 -0.25
C GLY A 114 18.97 5.77 0.23
N ARG A 115 17.89 6.27 0.85
CA ARG A 115 17.80 7.65 1.33
C ARG A 115 17.80 7.75 2.84
N LEU A 116 16.81 7.13 3.47
CA LEU A 116 16.57 7.30 4.90
C LEU A 116 17.63 6.57 5.72
N VAL A 117 17.81 5.27 5.47
CA VAL A 117 18.80 4.47 6.20
C VAL A 117 20.23 4.97 5.95
N ALA A 118 20.51 5.43 4.73
CA ALA A 118 21.80 5.98 4.35
C ALA A 118 22.17 7.30 5.06
N GLN A 119 21.19 8.07 5.52
CA GLN A 119 21.41 9.36 6.17
C GLN A 119 21.67 9.26 7.66
N HIS A 120 21.40 8.10 8.27
CA HIS A 120 21.57 7.93 9.71
C HIS A 120 23.02 7.60 10.07
N PRO A 121 23.55 8.19 11.15
CA PRO A 121 24.88 7.86 11.64
C PRO A 121 24.96 6.40 12.11
N THR A 122 26.16 5.83 12.09
CA THR A 122 26.38 4.47 12.61
C THR A 122 25.94 4.39 14.07
N GLY A 123 25.12 3.38 14.40
CA GLY A 123 24.58 3.21 15.75
C GLY A 123 23.26 3.94 16.03
N HIS A 124 22.72 4.69 15.06
CA HIS A 124 21.38 5.26 15.15
C HIS A 124 20.34 4.14 15.38
N LEU A 125 19.48 4.32 16.38
CA LEU A 125 18.34 3.43 16.59
C LEU A 125 17.24 3.78 15.59
N PHE A 126 17.10 2.95 14.56
CA PHE A 126 16.05 3.08 13.57
C PHE A 126 14.70 2.68 14.15
N ARG A 127 13.75 3.60 14.15
CA ARG A 127 12.39 3.40 14.66
C ARG A 127 11.38 3.35 13.52
N TYR A 128 10.61 2.28 13.48
CA TYR A 128 9.59 2.04 12.47
C TYR A 128 8.21 1.88 13.11
N VAL A 129 7.18 2.38 12.44
CA VAL A 129 5.78 2.08 12.80
C VAL A 129 4.96 1.81 11.55
N GLU A 130 4.13 0.79 11.60
CA GLU A 130 3.09 0.54 10.61
C GLU A 130 1.73 0.65 11.28
N VAL A 131 0.85 1.49 10.72
CA VAL A 131 -0.53 1.66 11.15
C VAL A 131 -1.42 0.92 10.17
N GLY A 132 -2.11 -0.13 10.63
CA GLY A 132 -2.93 -0.99 9.79
C GLY A 132 -2.21 -2.26 9.33
N VAL A 133 -1.68 -3.06 10.25
CA VAL A 133 -0.83 -4.19 9.85
C VAL A 133 -1.58 -5.41 9.33
N PHE A 134 -2.84 -5.59 9.70
CA PHE A 134 -3.68 -6.75 9.38
C PHE A 134 -3.01 -8.10 9.67
N THR A 135 -2.31 -8.69 8.69
CA THR A 135 -1.55 -9.95 8.85
C THR A 135 -0.13 -9.76 9.38
N ALA A 136 0.38 -8.52 9.35
CA ALA A 136 1.73 -8.07 9.67
C ALA A 136 2.85 -8.66 8.80
N TRP A 137 2.52 -9.20 7.62
CA TRP A 137 3.53 -9.71 6.67
C TRP A 137 4.40 -8.58 6.13
N THR A 138 3.78 -7.42 5.84
CA THR A 138 4.46 -6.24 5.34
C THR A 138 5.40 -5.64 6.38
N SER A 139 4.96 -5.57 7.64
CA SER A 139 5.81 -5.18 8.76
C SER A 139 7.04 -6.06 8.90
N CYS A 140 6.87 -7.39 8.78
CA CYS A 140 7.98 -8.34 8.85
C CYS A 140 9.01 -8.10 7.72
N ILE A 141 8.54 -7.87 6.50
CA ILE A 141 9.41 -7.65 5.34
C ILE A 141 10.16 -6.32 5.45
N ILE A 142 9.45 -5.24 5.80
CA ILE A 142 10.06 -3.92 5.97
C ILE A 142 11.08 -3.95 7.11
N ALA A 143 10.74 -4.53 8.26
CA ALA A 143 11.65 -4.65 9.39
C ALA A 143 12.89 -5.47 9.05
N ALA A 144 12.72 -6.62 8.39
CA ALA A 144 13.83 -7.46 7.94
C ALA A 144 14.76 -6.73 6.96
N PHE A 145 14.18 -6.05 5.96
CA PHE A 145 14.94 -5.29 4.98
C PHE A 145 15.70 -4.13 5.64
N ILE A 146 15.04 -3.29 6.44
CA ILE A 146 15.65 -2.12 7.09
C ILE A 146 16.77 -2.56 8.04
N THR A 147 16.51 -3.56 8.88
CA THR A 147 17.52 -4.13 9.80
C THR A 147 18.77 -4.58 9.03
N ARG A 148 18.57 -5.24 7.88
CA ARG A 148 19.65 -5.70 7.02
C ARG A 148 20.43 -4.56 6.37
N VAL A 149 19.73 -3.60 5.77
CA VAL A 149 20.38 -2.51 5.02
C VAL A 149 20.96 -1.43 5.93
N GLY A 150 20.52 -1.36 7.18
CA GLY A 150 21.10 -0.52 8.23
C GLY A 150 22.43 -1.03 8.78
N GLY A 151 22.99 -2.10 8.21
CA GLY A 151 24.30 -2.61 8.62
C GLY A 151 24.32 -3.06 10.08
N GLY A 152 23.21 -3.66 10.56
CA GLY A 152 23.09 -4.13 11.95
C GLY A 152 22.93 -3.01 12.98
N ALA A 153 22.65 -1.77 12.57
CA ALA A 153 22.24 -0.72 13.48
C ALA A 153 21.01 -1.16 14.32
N PRO A 154 20.87 -0.70 15.57
CA PRO A 154 19.70 -1.03 16.38
C PRO A 154 18.41 -0.67 15.65
N PHE A 155 17.43 -1.56 15.72
CA PHE A 155 16.12 -1.38 15.08
C PHE A 155 15.03 -1.70 16.10
N VAL A 156 13.96 -0.89 16.14
CA VAL A 156 12.73 -1.17 16.90
C VAL A 156 11.54 -0.84 16.00
N GLY A 157 10.54 -1.73 15.98
CA GLY A 157 9.30 -1.53 15.23
C GLY A 157 8.05 -1.57 16.10
N SER A 158 7.00 -0.89 15.64
CA SER A 158 5.64 -0.97 16.16
C SER A 158 4.67 -1.41 15.06
N ALA A 159 4.02 -2.55 15.24
CA ALA A 159 2.97 -3.07 14.37
C ALA A 159 1.61 -2.72 14.97
N VAL A 160 0.92 -1.71 14.41
CA VAL A 160 -0.28 -1.12 15.01
C VAL A 160 -1.54 -1.60 14.29
N ASP A 161 -2.50 -2.11 15.05
CA ASP A 161 -3.84 -2.45 14.55
C ASP A 161 -4.88 -2.30 15.66
N VAL A 162 -6.17 -2.36 15.30
CA VAL A 162 -7.27 -2.42 16.28
C VAL A 162 -7.22 -3.75 17.03
N HIS A 163 -6.95 -4.86 16.33
CA HIS A 163 -6.94 -6.20 16.92
C HIS A 163 -5.78 -7.06 16.40
N GLN A 164 -5.05 -7.70 17.32
CA GLN A 164 -4.01 -8.68 16.97
C GLN A 164 -4.56 -9.99 16.40
N THR A 165 -5.88 -10.20 16.47
CA THR A 165 -6.51 -11.47 16.08
C THR A 165 -6.31 -11.79 14.60
N ASN A 166 -6.00 -10.81 13.75
CA ASN A 166 -5.69 -11.02 12.34
C ASN A 166 -4.25 -11.47 12.07
N ILE A 167 -3.40 -11.50 13.10
CA ILE A 167 -2.00 -11.89 12.99
C ILE A 167 -1.87 -13.35 13.44
N ALA A 168 -1.39 -14.23 12.55
CA ALA A 168 -1.09 -15.62 12.92
C ALA A 168 -0.01 -15.68 14.01
N SER A 169 -0.12 -16.63 14.95
CA SER A 169 0.83 -16.73 16.07
C SER A 169 2.28 -16.92 15.61
N SER A 170 2.50 -17.62 14.51
CA SER A 170 3.80 -17.75 13.83
C SER A 170 4.35 -16.42 13.35
N THR A 171 3.50 -15.56 12.75
CA THR A 171 3.88 -14.21 12.34
C THR A 171 4.16 -13.32 13.55
N MET A 172 3.37 -13.43 14.62
CA MET A 172 3.63 -12.69 15.87
C MET A 172 4.99 -13.05 16.48
N ARG A 173 5.36 -14.34 16.50
CA ARG A 173 6.71 -14.76 16.92
C ARG A 173 7.80 -14.18 16.02
N LEU A 174 7.53 -14.06 14.72
CA LEU A 174 8.48 -13.47 13.78
C LEU A 174 8.66 -11.97 14.02
N LEU A 175 7.58 -11.21 14.26
CA LEU A 175 7.64 -9.80 14.66
C LEU A 175 8.55 -9.62 15.89
N HIS A 176 8.34 -10.43 16.94
CA HIS A 176 9.16 -10.36 18.14
C HIS A 176 10.65 -10.62 17.84
N LYS A 177 10.98 -11.61 16.99
CA LYS A 177 12.37 -11.88 16.57
C LYS A 177 12.98 -10.71 15.78
N LEU A 178 12.16 -9.91 15.10
CA LEU A 178 12.54 -8.72 14.36
C LEU A 178 12.55 -7.45 15.23
N ASN A 179 12.38 -7.57 16.55
CA ASN A 179 12.22 -6.45 17.48
C ASN A 179 11.05 -5.51 17.09
N VAL A 180 9.97 -6.10 16.59
CA VAL A 180 8.70 -5.42 16.30
C VAL A 180 7.66 -5.85 17.32
N SER A 181 7.06 -4.88 18.01
CA SER A 181 6.00 -5.12 18.99
C SER A 181 4.63 -4.83 18.39
N PHE A 182 3.64 -5.69 18.66
CA PHE A 182 2.25 -5.33 18.39
C PHE A 182 1.78 -4.25 19.37
N VAL A 183 1.10 -3.23 18.85
CA VAL A 183 0.58 -2.11 19.63
C VAL A 183 -0.89 -1.92 19.26
N PRO A 184 -1.85 -2.13 20.19
CA PRO A 184 -3.24 -1.78 19.93
C PRO A 184 -3.37 -0.31 19.56
N ARG A 185 -4.24 0.03 18.60
CA ARG A 185 -4.39 1.42 18.12
C ARG A 185 -4.65 2.42 19.25
N SER A 186 -5.52 2.08 20.20
CA SER A 186 -5.83 2.90 21.37
C SER A 186 -4.61 3.25 22.23
N ARG A 187 -3.59 2.38 22.24
CA ARG A 187 -2.33 2.60 22.95
C ARG A 187 -1.42 3.56 22.21
N LEU A 188 -1.32 3.46 20.87
CA LEU A 188 -0.56 4.41 20.05
C LEU A 188 -1.09 5.84 20.27
N ASP A 189 -2.42 6.01 20.19
CA ASP A 189 -3.05 7.32 20.36
C ASP A 189 -2.71 7.93 21.74
N SER A 190 -2.73 7.11 22.79
CA SER A 190 -2.42 7.53 24.15
C SER A 190 -0.94 7.90 24.32
N GLN A 191 -0.04 7.16 23.68
CA GLN A 191 1.40 7.47 23.66
C GLN A 191 1.66 8.81 22.96
N ILE A 192 1.02 9.05 21.82
CA ILE A 192 1.17 10.30 21.08
C ILE A 192 0.62 11.48 21.88
N ARG A 193 -0.59 11.36 22.46
CA ARG A 193 -1.16 12.42 23.30
C ARG A 193 -0.29 12.74 24.51
N ALA A 194 0.27 11.72 25.17
CA ALA A 194 1.18 11.91 26.29
C ALA A 194 2.47 12.64 25.87
N ALA A 195 3.05 12.26 24.72
CA ALA A 195 4.22 12.94 24.16
C ALA A 195 3.91 14.39 23.76
N GLN A 196 2.70 14.67 23.25
CA GLN A 196 2.26 16.04 22.95
C GLN A 196 2.11 16.89 24.23
N ALA A 197 1.49 16.33 25.28
CA ALA A 197 1.20 17.05 26.51
C ALA A 197 2.45 17.47 27.30
N THR A 198 3.51 16.66 27.22
CA THR A 198 4.77 16.94 27.92
C THR A 198 5.69 17.90 27.17
N GLY A 199 5.37 18.24 25.91
CA GLY A 199 6.27 19.03 25.05
C GLY A 199 7.61 18.34 24.78
N GLU A 200 7.77 17.08 25.19
CA GLU A 200 8.94 16.30 24.87
C GLU A 200 9.03 16.16 23.36
N ASN A 201 10.25 16.24 22.83
CA ASN A 201 10.57 15.62 21.55
C ASN A 201 10.47 14.09 21.74
N GLY A 202 9.25 13.60 22.02
CA GLY A 202 8.93 12.21 22.28
C GLY A 202 9.36 11.31 21.13
N VAL A 203 9.05 10.02 21.25
CA VAL A 203 9.51 9.00 20.30
C VAL A 203 9.20 9.42 18.86
N ARG A 204 10.24 9.82 18.12
CA ARG A 204 10.16 10.04 16.67
C ARG A 204 10.48 8.73 15.96
N TYR A 205 9.65 8.40 14.99
CA TYR A 205 9.84 7.29 14.06
C TYR A 205 10.60 7.81 12.84
N ASP A 206 11.62 7.08 12.39
CA ASP A 206 12.32 7.42 11.15
C ASP A 206 11.40 7.17 9.95
N LEU A 207 10.60 6.09 10.02
CA LEU A 207 9.61 5.73 9.01
C LEU A 207 8.27 5.37 9.66
N CYS A 208 7.21 5.99 9.17
CA CYS A 208 5.83 5.59 9.40
C CYS A 208 5.22 5.05 8.11
N PHE A 209 4.58 3.89 8.16
CA PHE A 209 3.79 3.37 7.06
C PHE A 209 2.31 3.33 7.45
N ILE A 210 1.47 4.08 6.74
CA ILE A 210 0.04 4.22 7.02
C ILE A 210 -0.72 3.42 5.96
N ASP A 211 -1.35 2.34 6.41
CA ASP A 211 -2.11 1.36 5.62
C ASP A 211 -3.32 0.81 6.42
N GLY A 212 -3.93 1.69 7.22
CA GLY A 212 -5.08 1.37 8.08
C GLY A 212 -6.40 1.42 7.34
N ASP A 213 -7.35 2.14 7.90
CA ASP A 213 -8.67 2.32 7.28
C ASP A 213 -8.53 3.17 6.00
N HIS A 214 -9.03 2.65 4.89
CA HIS A 214 -8.92 3.27 3.57
C HIS A 214 -9.94 4.38 3.32
N GLN A 215 -10.76 4.76 4.31
CA GLN A 215 -11.60 5.95 4.23
C GLN A 215 -10.74 7.22 4.22
N TYR A 216 -11.10 8.18 3.37
CA TYR A 216 -10.40 9.47 3.25
C TYR A 216 -10.17 10.16 4.61
N PHE A 217 -11.19 10.20 5.47
CA PHE A 217 -11.09 10.85 6.77
C PHE A 217 -10.21 10.08 7.75
N ALA A 218 -10.19 8.76 7.66
CA ALA A 218 -9.39 7.93 8.55
C ALA A 218 -7.89 8.05 8.24
N VAL A 219 -7.49 7.92 6.97
CA VAL A 219 -6.10 8.14 6.56
C VAL A 219 -5.63 9.58 6.81
N ARG A 220 -6.51 10.57 6.63
CA ARG A 220 -6.23 11.98 6.96
C ARG A 220 -5.96 12.15 8.46
N ASN A 221 -6.77 11.53 9.31
CA ASN A 221 -6.60 11.56 10.76
C ASN A 221 -5.31 10.84 11.19
N ASP A 222 -5.00 9.70 10.59
CA ASP A 222 -3.74 8.99 10.83
C ASP A 222 -2.53 9.83 10.46
N PHE A 223 -2.57 10.49 9.30
CA PHE A 223 -1.51 11.41 8.90
C PHE A 223 -1.41 12.61 9.84
N GLY A 224 -2.52 13.27 10.19
CA GLY A 224 -2.51 14.42 11.10
C GLY A 224 -1.95 14.10 12.49
N MET A 225 -2.29 12.93 13.01
CA MET A 225 -1.74 12.43 14.26
C MET A 225 -0.24 12.10 14.16
N MET A 226 0.19 11.48 13.06
CA MET A 226 1.53 10.89 12.94
C MET A 226 2.58 11.82 12.32
N ALA A 227 2.22 12.75 11.44
CA ALA A 227 3.15 13.47 10.56
C ALA A 227 4.32 14.14 11.31
N ARG A 228 4.04 14.74 12.47
CA ARG A 228 5.05 15.39 13.32
C ARG A 228 6.00 14.43 14.03
N TRP A 229 5.63 13.15 14.12
CA TRP A 229 6.41 12.07 14.73
C TRP A 229 7.15 11.22 13.71
N CYS A 230 6.88 11.42 12.42
CA CYS A 230 7.47 10.64 11.34
C CYS A 230 8.55 11.44 10.65
N GLY A 231 9.76 10.90 10.50
CA GLY A 231 10.77 11.44 9.59
C GLY A 231 10.25 11.37 8.15
N ALA A 232 9.93 10.17 7.70
CA ALA A 232 9.19 9.93 6.45
C ALA A 232 7.83 9.27 6.74
N ALA A 233 6.82 9.62 5.95
CA ALA A 233 5.52 8.96 5.96
C ALA A 233 5.28 8.27 4.62
N MET A 234 4.89 7.00 4.65
CA MET A 234 4.57 6.17 3.51
C MET A 234 3.08 5.80 3.56
N PHE A 235 2.44 5.70 2.40
CA PHE A 235 1.01 5.39 2.25
C PHE A 235 0.83 4.31 1.20
N HIS A 236 -0.02 3.33 1.50
CA HIS A 236 -0.46 2.35 0.50
C HIS A 236 -1.64 2.92 -0.31
N ASP A 237 -2.00 2.27 -1.42
CA ASP A 237 -3.19 2.56 -2.21
C ASP A 237 -3.40 4.00 -2.69
N ILE A 238 -2.33 4.77 -2.90
CA ILE A 238 -2.42 6.16 -3.38
C ILE A 238 -3.00 6.29 -4.81
N GLN A 239 -3.21 5.18 -5.51
CA GLN A 239 -3.87 5.14 -6.82
C GLN A 239 -5.04 4.16 -6.90
N ASP A 240 -5.44 3.54 -5.78
CA ASP A 240 -6.45 2.50 -5.81
C ASP A 240 -7.82 3.05 -6.24
N THR A 241 -8.20 2.77 -7.48
CA THR A 241 -9.49 3.20 -7.99
C THR A 241 -10.66 2.49 -7.35
N SER A 242 -10.46 1.32 -6.74
CA SER A 242 -11.54 0.62 -6.08
C SER A 242 -11.99 1.34 -4.81
N THR A 243 -11.06 1.86 -4.00
CA THR A 243 -11.40 2.75 -2.89
C THR A 243 -11.95 4.09 -3.36
N MET A 244 -11.41 4.66 -4.43
CA MET A 244 -11.90 5.93 -4.97
C MET A 244 -13.37 5.88 -5.42
N LEU A 245 -13.76 4.82 -6.16
CA LEU A 245 -15.10 4.71 -6.74
C LEU A 245 -16.15 4.20 -5.74
N ASN A 246 -15.72 3.61 -4.63
CA ASN A 246 -16.61 3.13 -3.60
C ASN A 246 -16.98 4.26 -2.63
N ALA A 247 -18.27 4.60 -2.63
CA ALA A 247 -18.83 5.69 -1.83
C ALA A 247 -18.54 5.55 -0.32
N ASN A 248 -18.37 4.33 0.20
CA ASN A 248 -18.08 4.09 1.61
C ASN A 248 -16.69 4.59 2.02
N TYR A 249 -15.76 4.76 1.09
CA TYR A 249 -14.42 5.29 1.37
C TYR A 249 -14.29 6.80 1.17
N SER A 250 -15.34 7.46 0.68
CA SER A 250 -15.33 8.91 0.41
C SER A 250 -14.10 9.35 -0.41
N GLY A 251 -13.75 8.60 -1.47
CA GLY A 251 -12.57 8.85 -2.31
C GLY A 251 -11.26 8.24 -1.81
N GLY A 252 -11.23 7.81 -0.54
CA GLY A 252 -10.20 7.00 0.07
C GLY A 252 -8.79 7.58 0.09
N VAL A 253 -7.79 6.69 0.07
CA VAL A 253 -6.38 7.08 0.09
C VAL A 253 -5.94 7.86 -1.15
N PRO A 254 -6.41 7.57 -2.39
CA PRO A 254 -6.07 8.39 -3.56
C PRO A 254 -6.49 9.85 -3.40
N LEU A 255 -7.70 10.08 -2.86
CA LEU A 255 -8.19 11.41 -2.58
C LEU A 255 -7.35 12.12 -1.52
N PHE A 256 -7.04 11.42 -0.43
CA PHE A 256 -6.18 11.96 0.61
C PHE A 256 -4.81 12.34 0.05
N TRP A 257 -4.22 11.46 -0.75
CA TRP A 257 -2.90 11.68 -1.33
C TRP A 257 -2.88 12.91 -2.25
N ALA A 258 -3.90 13.06 -3.11
CA ALA A 258 -4.04 14.24 -3.95
C ALA A 258 -4.12 15.53 -3.12
N HIS A 259 -4.89 15.51 -2.04
CA HIS A 259 -5.04 16.64 -1.13
C HIS A 259 -3.76 16.96 -0.36
N ALA A 260 -3.09 15.95 0.21
CA ALA A 260 -1.83 16.13 0.94
C ALA A 260 -0.75 16.77 0.05
N ARG A 261 -0.75 16.43 -1.24
CA ARG A 261 0.17 17.01 -2.23
C ARG A 261 -0.10 18.48 -2.57
N GLU A 262 -1.27 19.05 -2.23
CA GLU A 262 -1.48 20.50 -2.31
C GLU A 262 -0.69 21.25 -1.22
N HIS A 263 -0.35 20.56 -0.13
CA HIS A 263 0.30 21.12 1.06
C HIS A 263 1.76 20.66 1.25
N ILE A 264 2.27 19.83 0.34
CA ILE A 264 3.63 19.28 0.37
C ILE A 264 4.36 19.62 -0.93
N ARG A 265 5.58 20.16 -0.80
CA ARG A 265 6.48 20.45 -1.93
C ARG A 265 6.73 19.17 -2.74
N LYS A 266 6.66 19.30 -4.07
CA LYS A 266 6.78 18.16 -4.98
C LYS A 266 8.06 17.35 -4.78
N GLU A 267 9.16 18.03 -4.46
CA GLU A 267 10.50 17.45 -4.23
C GLU A 267 10.54 16.53 -3.00
N ARG A 268 9.63 16.76 -2.05
CA ARG A 268 9.43 15.93 -0.86
C ARG A 268 8.50 14.76 -1.10
N THR A 269 7.95 14.58 -2.29
CA THR A 269 7.05 13.46 -2.59
C THR A 269 7.70 12.44 -3.52
N THR A 270 7.34 11.17 -3.36
CA THR A 270 7.66 10.10 -4.30
C THR A 270 6.42 9.23 -4.48
N GLU A 271 6.09 8.92 -5.73
CA GLU A 271 4.93 8.11 -6.11
C GLU A 271 5.46 6.87 -6.85
N LEU A 272 5.11 5.69 -6.35
CA LEU A 272 5.54 4.39 -6.87
C LEU A 272 4.32 3.62 -7.32
N THR A 273 3.96 3.81 -8.59
CA THR A 273 2.64 3.44 -9.11
C THR A 273 2.71 2.43 -10.24
N MET A 274 3.92 2.01 -10.64
CA MET A 274 4.05 0.96 -11.64
C MET A 274 3.59 -0.37 -11.06
N GLN A 275 2.63 -0.99 -11.74
CA GLN A 275 2.09 -2.30 -11.45
C GLN A 275 2.24 -3.16 -12.70
N ILE A 276 2.57 -4.44 -12.52
CA ILE A 276 2.79 -5.35 -13.66
C ILE A 276 1.46 -5.83 -14.27
N GLY A 277 0.35 -5.73 -13.52
CA GLY A 277 -1.01 -5.96 -13.99
C GLY A 277 -1.46 -4.94 -15.04
N ALA A 278 -2.27 -5.39 -15.99
CA ALA A 278 -2.79 -4.56 -17.09
C ALA A 278 -4.22 -4.02 -16.83
N ALA A 279 -4.86 -4.43 -15.74
CA ALA A 279 -6.24 -4.07 -15.43
C ALA A 279 -6.31 -3.20 -14.17
N TRP A 280 -7.36 -2.39 -14.10
CA TRP A 280 -7.73 -1.65 -12.91
C TRP A 280 -8.29 -2.62 -11.84
N PRO A 281 -8.10 -2.37 -10.54
CA PRO A 281 -7.47 -1.19 -9.95
C PRO A 281 -5.94 -1.20 -9.98
N VAL A 282 -5.36 0.00 -9.95
CA VAL A 282 -3.91 0.21 -9.84
C VAL A 282 -3.62 0.63 -8.41
N PHE A 283 -2.80 -0.13 -7.69
CA PHE A 283 -2.31 0.28 -6.37
C PHE A 283 -1.25 1.37 -6.50
N GLY A 284 -0.78 1.90 -5.38
CA GLY A 284 0.41 2.72 -5.40
C GLY A 284 1.00 2.88 -4.02
N ILE A 285 2.28 3.26 -3.97
CA ILE A 285 2.91 3.71 -2.74
C ILE A 285 3.29 5.18 -2.86
N GLY A 286 2.79 6.00 -1.95
CA GLY A 286 3.21 7.40 -1.79
C GLY A 286 4.19 7.53 -0.65
N ILE A 287 5.23 8.36 -0.81
CA ILE A 287 6.18 8.68 0.26
C ILE A 287 6.29 10.20 0.38
N ILE A 288 6.10 10.71 1.58
CA ILE A 288 6.42 12.07 2.00
C ILE A 288 7.75 12.02 2.77
N TRP A 289 8.76 12.69 2.23
CA TRP A 289 10.09 12.82 2.82
C TRP A 289 10.14 13.91 3.90
N PRO A 290 11.12 13.87 4.82
CA PRO A 290 11.27 14.88 5.85
C PRO A 290 11.37 16.29 5.26
N GLY A 291 10.73 17.26 5.91
CA GLY A 291 10.85 18.69 5.61
C GLY A 291 12.00 19.33 6.38
N GLU A 292 11.97 20.66 6.44
CA GLU A 292 12.99 21.45 7.16
C GLU A 292 13.03 21.14 8.67
N ARG A 293 11.90 20.70 9.24
CA ARG A 293 11.80 20.27 10.65
C ARG A 293 12.25 18.82 10.89
N GLY A 294 12.66 18.11 9.84
CA GLY A 294 12.97 16.69 9.91
C GLY A 294 11.75 15.80 10.14
N THR A 295 10.55 16.29 9.83
CA THR A 295 9.26 15.58 9.98
C THR A 295 8.51 15.50 8.66
N ALA A 296 7.50 14.65 8.58
CA ALA A 296 6.62 14.49 7.42
C ALA A 296 5.46 15.51 7.40
N GLU A 297 5.50 16.55 8.25
CA GLU A 297 4.52 17.63 8.25
C GLU A 297 4.48 18.39 6.93
N THR A 298 3.36 19.09 6.72
CA THR A 298 3.13 20.01 5.60
C THR A 298 4.19 21.09 5.50
N ASP A 299 4.45 21.57 4.29
CA ASP A 299 5.39 22.66 4.07
C ASP A 299 4.76 24.03 4.32
N ASP A 300 3.44 24.16 4.24
CA ASP A 300 2.71 25.42 4.43
C ASP A 300 2.25 25.66 5.88
N GLY A 301 2.57 24.75 6.79
CA GLY A 301 2.21 24.82 8.21
C GLY A 301 0.75 24.51 8.52
N THR A 302 -0.08 24.17 7.53
CA THR A 302 -1.45 23.70 7.77
C THR A 302 -1.44 22.30 8.36
N THR A 303 -2.36 21.99 9.26
CA THR A 303 -2.52 20.61 9.72
C THR A 303 -3.62 19.91 8.95
N PRO A 304 -3.56 18.58 8.74
CA PRO A 304 -4.60 17.85 8.06
C PRO A 304 -5.99 18.19 8.58
N GLU A 305 -6.21 18.39 9.88
CA GLU A 305 -7.50 18.75 10.50
C GLU A 305 -8.05 20.10 10.01
N THR A 306 -7.19 21.05 9.67
CA THR A 306 -7.58 22.39 9.19
C THR A 306 -7.97 22.42 7.72
N TRP A 307 -7.64 21.38 6.96
CA TRP A 307 -7.96 21.35 5.54
C TRP A 307 -9.46 21.34 5.30
N ARG A 308 -9.92 22.14 4.33
CA ARG A 308 -11.31 22.07 3.88
C ARG A 308 -11.55 20.71 3.25
N ALA A 309 -12.70 20.10 3.53
CA ALA A 309 -13.02 18.81 2.94
C ALA A 309 -12.96 18.90 1.41
N TRP A 310 -12.06 18.12 0.80
CA TRP A 310 -11.83 18.16 -0.64
C TRP A 310 -13.03 17.63 -1.44
N LEU A 311 -13.94 16.92 -0.76
CA LEU A 311 -15.23 16.46 -1.28
C LEU A 311 -16.07 17.57 -1.92
N GLY A 312 -15.85 18.84 -1.55
CA GLY A 312 -16.53 19.98 -2.16
C GLY A 312 -16.13 20.30 -3.60
N ARG A 313 -15.05 19.70 -4.13
CA ARG A 313 -14.57 19.94 -5.52
C ARG A 313 -15.13 18.95 -6.55
N GLY A 314 -15.90 17.94 -6.12
CA GLY A 314 -16.49 16.93 -6.98
C GLY A 314 -15.48 15.84 -7.45
N PRO A 315 -15.98 14.66 -7.87
CA PRO A 315 -15.15 13.56 -8.34
C PRO A 315 -14.37 13.89 -9.63
N GLU A 316 -14.79 14.87 -10.41
CA GLU A 316 -14.10 15.34 -11.61
C GLU A 316 -12.74 15.97 -11.29
N ALA A 317 -12.66 16.78 -10.23
CA ALA A 317 -11.40 17.37 -9.79
C ALA A 317 -10.40 16.30 -9.32
N LEU A 318 -10.90 15.28 -8.63
CA LEU A 318 -10.11 14.10 -8.24
C LEU A 318 -9.53 13.39 -9.46
N TRP A 319 -10.42 13.11 -10.42
CA TRP A 319 -10.07 12.43 -11.64
C TRP A 319 -9.02 13.21 -12.43
N HIS A 320 -9.19 14.53 -12.56
CA HIS A 320 -8.21 15.39 -13.21
C HIS A 320 -6.84 15.33 -12.54
N GLU A 321 -6.75 15.39 -11.20
CA GLU A 321 -5.44 15.36 -10.54
C GLU A 321 -4.75 13.99 -10.68
N LEU A 322 -5.50 12.89 -10.58
CA LEU A 322 -4.98 11.54 -10.81
C LEU A 322 -4.53 11.34 -12.26
N CYS A 323 -5.28 11.89 -13.22
CA CYS A 323 -5.03 11.72 -14.65
C CYS A 323 -4.01 12.70 -15.24
N ARG A 324 -3.81 13.86 -14.64
CA ARG A 324 -2.85 14.88 -15.11
C ARG A 324 -1.41 14.36 -15.16
N LYS A 325 -1.03 13.47 -14.23
CA LYS A 325 0.32 12.89 -14.18
C LYS A 325 0.48 11.61 -14.98
N SER A 326 -0.63 10.94 -15.27
CA SER A 326 -0.63 9.59 -15.79
C SER A 326 -0.35 9.57 -17.31
N GLN A 327 -0.58 10.68 -18.00
CA GLN A 327 -0.25 10.85 -19.43
C GLN A 327 1.26 10.71 -19.76
N ALA A 328 2.16 10.82 -18.77
CA ALA A 328 3.62 10.78 -19.00
C ALA A 328 4.27 9.38 -18.95
N GLY A 329 3.52 8.30 -18.65
CA GLY A 329 4.15 6.98 -18.50
C GLY A 329 3.22 5.78 -18.32
N LEU A 330 1.91 5.95 -18.50
CA LEU A 330 0.95 4.86 -18.37
C LEU A 330 0.95 3.90 -19.57
N SER A 331 0.51 2.67 -19.31
CA SER A 331 0.05 1.76 -20.36
C SER A 331 -1.14 2.38 -21.13
N ALA A 332 -1.35 1.95 -22.38
CA ALA A 332 -2.45 2.45 -23.22
C ALA A 332 -3.84 2.29 -22.57
N GLY A 333 -4.00 1.34 -21.63
CA GLY A 333 -5.25 1.13 -20.90
C GLY A 333 -5.57 2.24 -19.91
N SER A 334 -4.57 2.74 -19.19
CA SER A 334 -4.79 3.81 -18.22
C SER A 334 -4.87 5.19 -18.89
N GLN A 335 -4.19 5.40 -20.03
CA GLN A 335 -4.37 6.60 -20.85
C GLN A 335 -5.81 6.71 -21.38
N LEU A 336 -6.42 5.58 -21.72
CA LEU A 336 -7.80 5.50 -22.19
C LEU A 336 -8.80 5.99 -21.14
N VAL A 337 -8.61 5.55 -19.90
CA VAL A 337 -9.47 5.92 -18.77
C VAL A 337 -9.31 7.40 -18.44
N CYS A 338 -8.07 7.91 -18.44
CA CYS A 338 -7.82 9.34 -18.29
C CYS A 338 -8.21 10.22 -19.48
N SER A 339 -8.54 9.61 -20.63
CA SER A 339 -9.12 10.30 -21.78
C SER A 339 -10.65 10.42 -21.72
N LEU A 340 -11.29 9.80 -20.72
CA LEU A 340 -12.69 10.05 -20.38
C LEU A 340 -12.77 11.42 -19.70
N SER A 341 -13.07 12.44 -20.49
CA SER A 341 -12.88 13.85 -20.14
C SER A 341 -14.15 14.55 -19.63
N THR A 342 -15.25 13.81 -19.41
CA THR A 342 -16.53 14.42 -19.03
C THR A 342 -17.11 13.78 -17.77
N ALA A 343 -17.80 14.60 -16.96
CA ALA A 343 -18.57 14.17 -15.78
C ALA A 343 -19.54 13.01 -16.08
N SER A 344 -20.10 12.99 -17.30
CA SER A 344 -20.95 11.90 -17.78
C SER A 344 -20.20 10.57 -17.92
N ASP A 345 -18.98 10.56 -18.47
CA ASP A 345 -18.19 9.33 -18.64
C ASP A 345 -17.76 8.76 -17.26
N LEU A 346 -17.47 9.63 -16.29
CA LEU A 346 -17.14 9.23 -14.91
C LEU A 346 -18.36 8.70 -14.15
N SER A 347 -19.52 9.34 -14.30
CA SER A 347 -20.78 8.88 -13.73
C SER A 347 -21.16 7.49 -14.23
N ILE A 348 -20.84 7.16 -15.49
CA ILE A 348 -21.05 5.83 -16.06
C ILE A 348 -20.09 4.80 -15.44
N LEU A 349 -18.83 5.16 -15.22
CA LEU A 349 -17.85 4.29 -14.54
C LEU A 349 -18.23 4.04 -13.07
N ILE A 350 -18.69 5.08 -12.37
CA ILE A 350 -19.22 4.97 -11.01
C ILE A 350 -20.46 4.09 -10.99
N ALA A 351 -21.42 4.33 -11.89
CA ALA A 351 -22.63 3.50 -12.01
C ALA A 351 -22.30 2.04 -12.33
N ALA A 352 -21.34 1.79 -13.22
CA ALA A 352 -20.88 0.44 -13.53
C ALA A 352 -20.25 -0.24 -12.30
N THR A 353 -19.45 0.46 -11.51
CA THR A 353 -18.76 -0.16 -10.36
C THR A 353 -19.65 -0.41 -9.13
N LYS A 354 -20.91 0.04 -9.11
CA LYS A 354 -21.86 -0.26 -8.04
C LYS A 354 -22.20 -1.76 -8.02
N ARG A 355 -22.25 -2.35 -6.82
CA ARG A 355 -22.72 -3.74 -6.61
C ARG A 355 -24.16 -3.94 -7.10
N HIS A 356 -24.99 -2.91 -6.96
CA HIS A 356 -26.39 -2.88 -7.41
C HIS A 356 -26.68 -1.52 -8.06
N PRO A 357 -26.36 -1.32 -9.34
CA PRO A 357 -26.76 -0.11 -10.05
C PRO A 357 -28.30 -0.03 -10.10
N SER A 358 -28.83 1.16 -9.88
CA SER A 358 -30.27 1.41 -9.99
C SER A 358 -30.76 1.15 -11.42
N LYS A 359 -32.06 0.89 -11.58
CA LYS A 359 -32.69 0.73 -12.91
C LYS A 359 -32.43 1.94 -13.81
N ALA A 360 -32.43 3.14 -13.25
CA ALA A 360 -32.13 4.38 -13.97
C ALA A 360 -30.66 4.43 -14.44
N GLU A 361 -29.71 3.96 -13.62
CA GLU A 361 -28.30 3.87 -13.98
C GLU A 361 -28.05 2.82 -15.06
N LEU A 362 -28.69 1.65 -14.98
CA LEU A 362 -28.65 0.63 -16.03
C LEU A 362 -29.27 1.15 -17.34
N GLN A 363 -30.40 1.86 -17.26
CA GLN A 363 -31.01 2.50 -18.41
C GLN A 363 -30.09 3.55 -19.02
N TYR A 364 -29.45 4.38 -18.19
CA TYR A 364 -28.50 5.39 -18.63
C TYR A 364 -27.30 4.74 -19.35
N ILE A 365 -26.68 3.69 -18.77
CA ILE A 365 -25.62 2.91 -19.40
C ILE A 365 -26.06 2.34 -20.75
N SER A 366 -27.27 1.77 -20.83
CA SER A 366 -27.82 1.20 -22.07
C SER A 366 -28.21 2.24 -23.12
N SER A 367 -28.46 3.49 -22.71
CA SER A 367 -28.86 4.59 -23.59
C SER A 367 -27.69 5.29 -24.28
N ILE A 368 -26.44 4.92 -23.94
CA ILE A 368 -25.25 5.54 -24.52
C ILE A 368 -25.20 5.22 -26.02
N PRO A 369 -25.21 6.23 -26.91
CA PRO A 369 -25.29 6.01 -28.34
C PRO A 369 -24.11 5.18 -28.88
N TRP A 370 -24.41 4.18 -29.71
CA TRP A 370 -23.41 3.28 -30.31
C TRP A 370 -22.34 4.00 -31.12
N ASN A 371 -22.56 5.25 -31.51
CA ASN A 371 -21.65 6.15 -32.24
C ASN A 371 -20.59 6.84 -31.35
N ALA A 372 -20.48 6.51 -30.06
CA ALA A 372 -19.34 6.88 -29.23
C ALA A 372 -18.00 6.41 -29.87
N THR A 373 -16.94 7.21 -29.71
CA THR A 373 -15.61 6.92 -30.26
C THR A 373 -15.12 5.53 -29.83
N ARG A 374 -14.33 4.86 -30.67
CA ARG A 374 -13.78 3.51 -30.41
C ARG A 374 -13.12 3.41 -29.03
N SER A 375 -12.49 4.49 -28.58
CA SER A 375 -11.87 4.65 -27.27
C SER A 375 -12.89 4.57 -26.12
N LYS A 376 -14.01 5.30 -26.22
CA LYS A 376 -15.09 5.28 -25.23
C LYS A 376 -15.72 3.89 -25.12
N ARG A 377 -15.98 3.21 -26.25
CA ARG A 377 -16.53 1.84 -26.24
C ARG A 377 -15.62 0.84 -25.52
N LYS A 378 -14.31 0.97 -25.67
CA LYS A 378 -13.34 0.09 -24.99
C LYS A 378 -13.31 0.34 -23.48
N ALA A 379 -13.42 1.60 -23.04
CA ALA A 379 -13.53 1.91 -21.62
C ALA A 379 -14.85 1.42 -21.01
N TYR A 380 -15.97 1.55 -21.73
CA TYR A 380 -17.27 1.01 -21.30
C TYR A 380 -17.26 -0.52 -21.21
N LYS A 381 -16.62 -1.21 -22.15
CA LYS A 381 -16.46 -2.66 -22.10
C LYS A 381 -15.64 -3.11 -20.88
N VAL A 382 -14.54 -2.43 -20.57
CA VAL A 382 -13.73 -2.69 -19.36
C VAL A 382 -14.55 -2.44 -18.09
N GLY A 383 -15.33 -1.36 -18.04
CA GLY A 383 -16.26 -1.10 -16.94
C GLY A 383 -17.27 -2.24 -16.76
N LEU A 384 -17.89 -2.71 -17.85
CA LEU A 384 -18.83 -3.83 -17.85
C LEU A 384 -18.18 -5.16 -17.42
N GLU A 385 -16.95 -5.45 -17.85
CA GLU A 385 -16.21 -6.65 -17.42
C GLU A 385 -15.90 -6.62 -15.91
N ILE A 386 -15.62 -5.45 -15.34
CA ILE A 386 -15.48 -5.26 -13.89
C ILE A 386 -16.83 -5.51 -13.18
N VAL A 387 -17.96 -5.04 -13.73
CA VAL A 387 -19.30 -5.29 -13.17
C VAL A 387 -19.63 -6.78 -13.16
N SER A 388 -19.44 -7.46 -14.28
CA SER A 388 -19.71 -8.89 -14.41
C SER A 388 -18.88 -9.72 -13.43
N SER A 389 -17.59 -9.38 -13.27
CA SER A 389 -16.71 -10.03 -12.30
C SER A 389 -17.19 -9.81 -10.86
N ASN A 390 -17.67 -8.60 -10.52
CA ASN A 390 -18.19 -8.30 -9.18
C ASN A 390 -19.57 -8.93 -8.91
N ALA A 391 -20.40 -9.13 -9.93
CA ALA A 391 -21.70 -9.79 -9.80
C ALA A 391 -21.55 -11.29 -9.53
N GLU A 392 -20.63 -11.98 -10.22
CA GLU A 392 -20.30 -13.39 -9.99
C GLU A 392 -19.68 -13.63 -8.59
N ILE A 393 -18.92 -12.65 -8.07
CA ILE A 393 -18.39 -12.66 -6.70
C ILE A 393 -19.53 -12.63 -5.66
N SER A 394 -20.58 -11.85 -5.91
CA SER A 394 -21.72 -11.71 -4.99
C SER A 394 -22.61 -12.95 -4.95
N THR A 395 -22.80 -13.65 -6.07
CA THR A 395 -23.55 -14.91 -6.08
C THR A 395 -22.77 -15.99 -5.35
N ALA A 396 -21.45 -16.09 -5.56
CA ALA A 396 -20.61 -17.05 -4.86
C ALA A 396 -20.48 -16.78 -3.34
N GLU A 397 -20.52 -15.51 -2.89
CA GLU A 397 -20.58 -15.17 -1.44
C GLU A 397 -21.90 -15.57 -0.79
N ASN A 398 -23.02 -15.36 -1.50
CA ASN A 398 -24.33 -15.78 -1.02
C ASN A 398 -24.45 -17.31 -0.98
N ASP A 399 -23.91 -18.01 -1.98
CA ASP A 399 -23.89 -19.48 -2.02
C ASP A 399 -22.99 -20.08 -0.95
N ALA A 400 -21.80 -19.50 -0.71
CA ALA A 400 -20.90 -19.92 0.37
C ALA A 400 -21.48 -19.64 1.77
N SER A 401 -22.22 -18.55 1.94
CA SER A 401 -22.91 -18.23 3.19
C SER A 401 -24.11 -19.16 3.45
N ASN A 402 -24.80 -19.58 2.38
CA ASN A 402 -25.90 -20.55 2.45
C ASN A 402 -25.43 -22.00 2.65
N LEU A 403 -24.22 -22.34 2.21
CA LEU A 403 -23.58 -23.65 2.46
C LEU A 403 -23.11 -23.85 3.92
N ILE A 404 -23.01 -22.78 4.72
CA ILE A 404 -22.61 -22.86 6.14
C ILE A 404 -23.82 -23.06 7.07
N LEU A 405 -25.05 -22.88 6.60
CA LEU A 405 -26.27 -22.94 7.42
C LEU A 405 -27.06 -24.26 7.33
N SER A 406 -26.52 -25.30 6.70
CA SER A 406 -27.17 -26.62 6.61
C SER A 406 -26.29 -27.76 7.13
N SER A 407 -25.94 -27.71 8.41
CA SER A 407 -25.58 -28.93 9.17
C SER A 407 -26.77 -29.33 10.04
N PRO A 408 -27.34 -30.54 9.88
CA PRO A 408 -28.41 -30.99 10.76
C PRO A 408 -27.80 -31.30 12.13
N LEU A 409 -28.33 -30.66 13.17
CA LEU A 409 -28.16 -31.11 14.55
C LEU A 409 -28.79 -32.50 14.66
N GLY A 410 -27.95 -33.54 14.64
CA GLY A 410 -28.34 -34.90 14.95
C GLY A 410 -28.55 -35.06 16.46
N SER A 411 -29.74 -35.54 16.81
CA SER A 411 -30.05 -36.25 18.05
C SER A 411 -29.41 -37.64 18.06
#